data_AF-A0A7R9CPR5-F1
#
_entry.id   AF-A0A7R9CPR5-F1
#
_cell.length_a   1.000
_cell.length_b   1.000
_cell.length_c   1.000
_cell.angle_alpha   90.00
_cell.angle_beta   90.00
_cell.angle_gamma   90.00
#
_symmetry.space_group_name_H-M   'P 1'
#
loop_
_entity.id
_entity.type
_entity.pdbx_description
1 polymer ?
#
loop_
_entity_poly.entity_id
_entity_poly.type
_entity_poly.pdbx_seq_one_letter_code
_entity_poly.pdbx_strand_id
1 'polypeptide(L)'
;MALVHDLAECIVGDITPFCGVVQSEKHRRETEAMKNIAGLAGNAGKELFDLYKEYESQVTPEAKVVKELDRFDMVLQAFEYEKEQQCPHKLQEFFDSTEGKFTHPILSTLVDELSKQRKEYEEIGLEETSNLSTFST
;
A
#
# COMPACT_ATOMS: atom_id res chain seq x y z
N MET A 1 4.01 15.33 0.64
CA MET A 1 3.72 14.25 1.61
C MET A 1 3.86 12.87 0.98
N ALA A 2 3.13 12.55 -0.11
CA ALA A 2 3.31 11.28 -0.83
C ALA A 2 4.79 11.00 -1.19
N LEU A 3 5.53 12.00 -1.67
CA LEU A 3 6.95 11.87 -1.99
C LEU A 3 7.89 11.70 -0.78
N VAL A 4 7.39 11.86 0.45
CA VAL A 4 8.21 11.99 1.67
C VAL A 4 7.89 10.90 2.69
N HIS A 5 6.69 10.34 2.69
CA HIS A 5 6.19 9.52 3.78
C HIS A 5 7.06 8.28 4.06
N ASP A 6 7.46 7.56 3.01
CA ASP A 6 8.35 6.38 3.11
C ASP A 6 9.84 6.72 2.90
N LEU A 7 10.22 8.01 2.90
CA LEU A 7 11.61 8.39 2.66
C LEU A 7 12.56 7.84 3.74
N ALA A 8 12.05 7.55 4.94
CA ALA A 8 12.80 6.91 6.03
C ALA A 8 13.30 5.50 5.66
N GLU A 9 12.60 4.80 4.78
CA GLU A 9 12.86 3.41 4.40
C GLU A 9 14.16 3.26 3.61
N CYS A 10 14.68 4.33 3.01
CA CYS A 10 16.01 4.29 2.39
C CYS A 10 17.16 4.03 3.38
N ILE A 11 16.92 4.28 4.68
CA ILE A 11 17.87 3.99 5.76
C ILE A 11 17.41 2.79 6.59
N VAL A 12 16.12 2.73 6.94
CA VAL A 12 15.58 1.72 7.85
C VAL A 12 15.27 0.39 7.14
N GLY A 13 15.07 0.43 5.82
CA GLY A 13 14.42 -0.62 5.05
C GLY A 13 12.89 -0.60 5.20
N ASP A 14 12.20 -1.26 4.28
CA ASP A 14 10.76 -1.49 4.36
C ASP A 14 10.46 -2.54 5.46
N ILE A 15 9.89 -2.06 6.57
CA ILE A 15 9.51 -2.90 7.71
C ILE A 15 8.07 -3.35 7.54
N THR A 16 7.90 -4.60 7.12
CA THR A 16 6.59 -5.24 6.98
C THR A 16 6.09 -5.87 8.30
N PRO A 17 4.79 -6.20 8.41
CA PRO A 17 4.25 -6.90 9.57
C PRO A 17 4.96 -8.22 9.92
N PHE A 18 5.59 -8.88 8.93
CA PHE A 18 6.30 -10.14 9.12
C PHE A 18 7.71 -9.98 9.71
N CYS A 19 8.23 -8.75 9.79
CA CYS A 19 9.55 -8.48 10.37
C CYS A 19 9.58 -8.60 11.90
N GLY A 20 8.42 -8.73 12.57
CA GLY A 20 8.34 -8.88 14.03
C GLY A 20 8.74 -7.63 14.82
N VAL A 21 8.82 -6.47 14.16
CA VAL A 21 9.14 -5.18 14.78
C VAL A 21 7.85 -4.55 15.28
N VAL A 22 7.79 -4.23 16.58
CA VAL A 22 6.64 -3.54 17.16
C VAL A 22 6.50 -2.12 16.61
N GLN A 23 5.25 -1.64 16.47
CA GLN A 23 4.96 -0.35 15.84
C GLN A 23 5.72 0.85 16.45
N SER A 24 5.90 0.86 17.78
CA SER A 24 6.64 1.93 18.46
C SER A 24 8.11 1.97 18.09
N GLU A 25 8.72 0.80 17.88
CA GLU A 25 10.12 0.68 17.46
C GLU A 25 10.30 1.02 15.98
N LYS A 26 9.35 0.61 15.12
CA LYS A 26 9.28 1.06 13.71
C LYS A 26 9.26 2.60 13.65
N HIS A 27 8.31 3.22 14.35
CA HIS A 27 8.17 4.67 14.38
C HIS A 27 9.42 5.39 14.93
N ARG A 28 10.04 4.84 15.99
CA ARG A 28 11.29 5.39 16.54
C ARG A 28 12.42 5.40 15.49
N ARG A 29 12.63 4.27 14.81
CA ARG A 29 13.68 4.13 13.77
C ARG A 29 13.43 5.06 12.60
N GLU A 30 12.20 5.12 12.10
CA GLU A 30 11.83 5.98 10.98
C GLU A 30 11.96 7.46 11.31
N THR A 31 11.55 7.85 12.52
CA THR A 31 11.72 9.23 13.00
C THR A 31 13.19 9.61 13.12
N GLU A 32 14.05 8.72 13.62
CA GLU A 32 15.50 8.95 13.68
C GLU A 32 16.12 9.07 12.27
N ALA A 33 15.73 8.19 11.35
CA ALA A 33 16.16 8.26 9.95
C ALA A 33 15.73 9.58 9.29
N MET A 34 14.48 10.01 9.48
CA MET A 34 13.98 11.27 8.92
C MET A 34 14.65 12.50 9.50
N LYS A 35 15.04 12.49 10.79
CA LYS A 35 15.87 13.56 11.37
C LYS A 35 17.23 13.66 10.66
N ASN A 36 17.86 12.52 10.39
CA ASN A 36 19.13 12.48 9.66
C ASN A 36 18.97 13.00 8.23
N ILE A 37 17.96 12.52 7.50
CA ILE A 37 17.65 12.97 6.13
C ILE A 37 17.38 14.47 6.09
N ALA A 38 16.57 14.97 7.01
CA ALA A 38 16.28 16.40 7.15
C ALA A 38 17.54 17.23 7.42
N GLY A 39 18.46 16.73 8.26
CA GLY A 39 19.74 17.40 8.53
C GLY A 39 20.65 17.53 7.30
N LEU A 40 20.54 16.59 6.35
CA LEU A 40 21.30 16.60 5.10
C LEU A 40 20.67 17.50 4.02
N ALA A 41 19.36 17.76 4.09
CA ALA A 41 18.60 18.48 3.08
C ALA A 41 18.72 20.02 3.15
N GLY A 42 19.59 20.54 4.03
CA GLY A 42 19.81 21.99 4.18
C GLY A 42 18.51 22.75 4.45
N ASN A 43 18.23 23.77 3.62
CA ASN A 43 17.06 24.64 3.81
C ASN A 43 15.71 23.89 3.69
N ALA A 44 15.65 22.78 2.95
CA ALA A 44 14.43 21.99 2.79
C ALA A 44 14.18 21.02 3.96
N GLY A 45 15.17 20.81 4.83
CA GLY A 45 15.09 19.81 5.89
C GLY A 45 13.91 19.98 6.83
N LYS A 46 13.60 21.23 7.21
CA LYS A 46 12.45 21.51 8.08
C LYS A 46 11.14 21.10 7.42
N GLU A 47 10.95 21.44 6.16
CA GLU A 47 9.73 21.12 5.41
C GLU A 47 9.55 19.61 5.26
N LEU A 48 10.62 18.88 4.89
CA LEU A 48 10.59 17.42 4.79
C LEU A 48 10.20 16.76 6.11
N PHE A 49 10.81 17.20 7.22
CA PHE A 49 10.51 16.63 8.53
C PHE A 49 9.09 16.97 9.02
N ASP A 50 8.59 18.18 8.71
CA ASP A 50 7.23 18.57 9.05
C ASP A 50 6.20 17.79 8.22
N LEU A 51 6.42 17.59 6.92
CA LEU A 51 5.57 16.74 6.06
C LEU A 51 5.52 15.28 6.54
N TYR A 52 6.66 14.72 6.95
CA TYR A 52 6.72 13.38 7.53
C TYR A 52 5.89 13.28 8.82
N LYS A 53 6.07 14.22 9.76
CA LYS A 53 5.29 14.25 11.02
C LYS A 53 3.80 14.43 10.75
N GLU A 54 3.44 15.26 9.77
CA GLU A 54 2.05 15.47 9.40
C GLU A 54 1.42 14.16 8.90
N TYR A 55 2.12 13.43 8.01
CA TYR A 55 1.70 12.09 7.57
C TYR A 55 1.54 11.13 8.75
N GLU A 56 2.57 10.99 9.61
CA GLU A 56 2.52 10.07 10.75
C GLU A 56 1.36 10.38 11.72
N SER A 57 1.02 11.66 11.89
CA SER A 57 -0.04 12.09 12.80
C SER A 57 -1.45 11.76 12.30
N GLN A 58 -1.64 11.64 10.98
CA GLN A 58 -2.93 11.37 10.34
C GLN A 58 -4.08 12.31 10.77
N VAL A 59 -3.76 13.58 11.09
CA VAL A 59 -4.76 14.56 11.56
C VAL A 59 -5.36 15.37 10.39
N THR A 60 -4.53 15.81 9.45
CA THR A 60 -4.95 16.70 8.35
C THR A 60 -5.72 15.92 7.27
N PRO A 61 -6.63 16.58 6.53
CA PRO A 61 -7.31 15.96 5.38
C PRO A 61 -6.33 15.38 4.35
N GLU A 62 -5.26 16.12 4.05
CA GLU A 62 -4.22 15.72 3.11
C GLU A 62 -3.50 14.45 3.59
N ALA A 63 -3.12 14.37 4.87
CA ALA A 63 -2.46 13.19 5.43
C ALA A 63 -3.34 11.93 5.36
N LYS A 64 -4.64 12.07 5.63
CA LYS A 64 -5.60 10.97 5.55
C LYS A 64 -5.77 10.49 4.11
N VAL A 65 -5.91 11.42 3.15
CA VAL A 65 -6.03 11.08 1.73
C VAL A 65 -4.77 10.38 1.23
N VAL A 66 -3.58 10.85 1.60
CA VAL A 66 -2.31 10.20 1.21
C VAL A 66 -2.22 8.80 1.82
N LYS A 67 -2.72 8.57 3.04
CA LYS A 67 -2.70 7.23 3.64
C LYS A 67 -3.68 6.26 2.98
N GLU A 68 -4.82 6.76 2.52
CA GLU A 68 -5.73 5.95 1.71
C GLU A 68 -5.13 5.67 0.32
N LEU A 69 -4.44 6.63 -0.30
CA LEU A 69 -3.72 6.43 -1.56
C LEU A 69 -2.62 5.37 -1.44
N ASP A 70 -1.82 5.41 -0.38
CA ASP A 70 -0.80 4.40 -0.05
C ASP A 70 -1.40 2.98 0.00
N ARG A 71 -2.54 2.82 0.69
CA ARG A 71 -3.27 1.54 0.74
C ARG A 71 -3.84 1.11 -0.61
N PHE A 72 -4.34 2.06 -1.39
CA PHE A 72 -4.88 1.78 -2.73
C PHE A 72 -3.78 1.29 -3.66
N ASP A 73 -2.62 1.95 -3.66
CA ASP A 73 -1.46 1.55 -4.46
C ASP A 73 -1.02 0.11 -4.12
N MET A 74 -0.98 -0.23 -2.83
CA MET A 74 -0.68 -1.58 -2.36
C MET A 74 -1.63 -2.65 -2.94
N VAL A 75 -2.96 -2.43 -2.90
CA VAL A 75 -3.92 -3.42 -3.42
C VAL A 75 -3.99 -3.45 -4.94
N LEU A 76 -3.76 -2.32 -5.60
CA LEU A 76 -3.62 -2.24 -7.05
C LEU A 76 -2.42 -3.07 -7.51
N GLN A 77 -1.27 -2.90 -6.85
CA GLN A 77 -0.06 -3.67 -7.15
C GLN A 77 -0.24 -5.16 -6.87
N ALA A 78 -0.95 -5.52 -5.80
CA ALA A 78 -1.30 -6.92 -5.51
C ALA A 78 -2.12 -7.54 -6.65
N PHE A 79 -3.12 -6.83 -7.17
CA PHE A 79 -3.91 -7.31 -8.31
C PHE A 79 -3.06 -7.48 -9.58
N GLU A 80 -2.20 -6.51 -9.90
CA GLU A 80 -1.31 -6.62 -11.07
C GLU A 80 -0.38 -7.82 -10.95
N TYR A 81 0.13 -8.14 -9.76
CA TYR A 81 0.93 -9.36 -9.55
C TYR A 81 0.13 -10.64 -9.68
N GLU A 82 -1.12 -10.69 -9.22
CA GLU A 82 -1.99 -11.85 -9.43
C GLU A 82 -2.22 -12.11 -10.93
N LYS A 83 -2.41 -11.05 -11.72
CA LYS A 83 -2.54 -11.12 -13.18
C LYS A 83 -1.26 -11.60 -13.86
N GLU A 84 -0.13 -10.97 -13.53
CA GLU A 84 1.17 -11.28 -14.14
C GLU A 84 1.60 -12.73 -13.85
N GLN A 85 1.37 -13.20 -12.64
CA GLN A 85 1.74 -14.56 -12.20
C GLN A 85 0.63 -15.60 -12.44
N GLN A 86 -0.50 -15.19 -13.03
CA GLN A 86 -1.67 -16.05 -13.30
C GLN A 86 -2.13 -16.83 -12.04
N CYS A 87 -2.17 -16.16 -10.90
CA CYS A 87 -2.51 -16.75 -9.62
C CYS A 87 -3.64 -15.97 -8.92
N PRO A 88 -4.88 -16.09 -9.41
CA PRO A 88 -6.01 -15.39 -8.81
C PRO A 88 -6.15 -15.72 -7.32
N HIS A 89 -6.53 -14.71 -6.52
CA HIS A 89 -6.68 -14.75 -5.05
C HIS A 89 -5.43 -15.03 -4.21
N LYS A 90 -4.26 -15.25 -4.80
CA LYS A 90 -3.06 -15.59 -4.03
C LYS A 90 -2.66 -14.49 -3.04
N LEU A 91 -2.99 -13.23 -3.32
CA LEU A 91 -2.61 -12.05 -2.52
C LEU A 91 -3.81 -11.44 -1.79
N GLN A 92 -4.81 -12.26 -1.45
CA GLN A 92 -6.04 -11.83 -0.76
C GLN A 92 -5.77 -11.08 0.56
N GLU A 93 -4.72 -11.45 1.29
CA GLU A 93 -4.37 -10.83 2.57
C GLU A 93 -4.16 -9.30 2.47
N PHE A 94 -3.68 -8.82 1.32
CA PHE A 94 -3.49 -7.38 1.08
C PHE A 94 -4.84 -6.66 0.99
N PHE A 95 -5.83 -7.27 0.32
CA PHE A 95 -7.19 -6.73 0.23
C PHE A 95 -7.88 -6.73 1.59
N ASP A 96 -7.85 -7.86 2.30
CA ASP A 96 -8.43 -8.01 3.63
C ASP A 96 -7.86 -6.97 4.61
N SER A 97 -6.57 -6.67 4.50
CA SER A 97 -5.91 -5.66 5.34
C SER A 97 -6.43 -4.23 5.11
N THR A 98 -7.18 -3.97 4.04
CA THR A 98 -7.69 -2.64 3.67
C THR A 98 -9.20 -2.47 3.83
N GLU A 99 -9.91 -3.51 4.26
CA GLU A 99 -11.37 -3.46 4.43
C GLU A 99 -11.80 -2.36 5.41
N GLY A 100 -12.77 -1.53 4.98
CA GLY A 100 -13.29 -0.41 5.78
C GLY A 100 -12.32 0.75 5.99
N LYS A 101 -11.16 0.77 5.31
CA LYS A 101 -10.12 1.81 5.48
C LYS A 101 -10.19 2.93 4.45
N PHE A 102 -11.05 2.83 3.44
CA PHE A 102 -11.28 3.87 2.43
C PHE A 102 -12.53 4.66 2.79
N THR A 103 -12.39 5.98 2.93
CA THR A 103 -13.49 6.87 3.30
C THR A 103 -13.63 8.04 2.33
N HIS A 104 -12.55 8.37 1.61
CA HIS A 104 -12.59 9.43 0.62
C HIS A 104 -13.43 8.99 -0.60
N PRO A 105 -14.39 9.81 -1.09
CA PRO A 105 -15.32 9.40 -2.15
C PRO A 105 -14.63 8.90 -3.42
N ILE A 106 -13.59 9.60 -3.88
CA ILE A 106 -12.86 9.22 -5.09
C ILE A 106 -12.13 7.89 -4.91
N LEU A 107 -11.50 7.67 -3.75
CA LEU A 107 -10.73 6.44 -3.50
C LEU A 107 -11.66 5.25 -3.31
N SER A 108 -12.82 5.46 -2.69
CA SER A 108 -13.85 4.44 -2.58
C SER A 108 -14.31 3.98 -3.97
N THR A 109 -14.60 4.92 -4.89
CA THR A 109 -14.96 4.57 -6.27
C THR A 109 -13.84 3.83 -7.01
N LEU A 110 -12.57 4.19 -6.79
CA LEU A 110 -11.44 3.49 -7.41
C LEU A 110 -11.28 2.06 -6.87
N VAL A 111 -11.47 1.86 -5.56
CA VAL A 111 -11.41 0.53 -4.93
C VAL A 111 -12.57 -0.35 -5.38
N ASP A 112 -13.77 0.21 -5.54
CA ASP A 112 -14.94 -0.51 -6.07
C ASP A 112 -14.68 -1.01 -7.50
N GLU A 113 -14.13 -0.15 -8.35
CA GLU A 113 -13.79 -0.51 -9.72
C GLU A 113 -12.66 -1.54 -9.78
N LEU A 114 -11.62 -1.40 -8.96
CA LEU A 114 -10.54 -2.39 -8.84
C LEU A 114 -11.08 -3.76 -8.40
N SER A 115 -11.96 -3.77 -7.40
CA SER A 115 -12.58 -5.00 -6.88
C SER A 115 -13.43 -5.69 -7.93
N LYS A 116 -14.17 -4.91 -8.74
CA LYS A 116 -14.95 -5.42 -9.86
C LYS A 116 -14.06 -6.06 -10.93
N GLN A 117 -12.99 -5.38 -11.37
CA GLN A 117 -12.07 -5.92 -12.37
C GLN A 117 -11.37 -7.19 -11.88
N ARG A 118 -10.98 -7.22 -10.61
CA ARG A 118 -10.38 -8.41 -10.00
C ARG A 118 -11.33 -9.60 -10.00
N LYS A 119 -12.60 -9.38 -9.66
CA LYS A 119 -13.64 -10.42 -9.73
C LYS A 119 -13.86 -10.94 -11.16
N GLU A 120 -13.92 -10.05 -12.14
CA GLU A 120 -14.07 -10.45 -13.55
C GLU A 120 -12.87 -11.30 -14.03
N TYR A 121 -11.65 -10.95 -13.59
CA TYR A 121 -10.44 -11.73 -13.89
C TYR A 121 -10.49 -13.14 -13.28
N GLU A 122 -11.01 -13.26 -12.05
CA GLU A 122 -11.20 -14.56 -11.38
C GLU A 122 -12.15 -15.47 -12.17
N GLU A 123 -13.28 -14.93 -12.63
CA GLU A 123 -14.29 -15.67 -13.39
C GLU A 123 -13.72 -16.22 -14.70
N ILE A 124 -12.89 -15.44 -15.40
CA ILE A 124 -12.20 -15.87 -16.64
C ILE A 124 -11.21 -17.02 -16.36
N GLY A 125 -10.41 -16.94 -15.29
CA GLY A 125 -9.46 -17.98 -14.93
C GLY A 125 -10.12 -19.32 -14.57
N LEU A 126 -11.33 -19.27 -13.98
CA LEU A 126 -12.12 -20.46 -13.67
C LEU A 126 -12.69 -21.13 -14.94
N GLU A 127 -13.09 -20.35 -15.95
CA GLU A 127 -13.55 -20.90 -17.22
C GLU A 127 -12.43 -21.62 -17.99
N GLU A 128 -11.23 -21.05 -18.06
CA GLU A 128 -10.09 -21.69 -18.75
C GLU A 128 -9.63 -22.99 -18.07
N THR A 129 -9.58 -23.01 -16.73
CA THR A 129 -9.21 -24.22 -15.96
C THR A 129 -10.26 -25.33 -16.07
N SER A 130 -11.55 -24.97 -16.08
CA SER A 130 -12.64 -25.92 -16.28
C SER A 130 -12.58 -26.56 -17.67
N ASN A 131 -12.34 -25.77 -18.72
CA ASN A 131 -12.23 -26.26 -20.09
C ASN A 131 -11.04 -27.22 -20.27
N LEU A 132 -9.86 -26.90 -19.72
CA LEU A 132 -8.68 -27.79 -19.77
C LEU A 132 -8.91 -29.16 -19.10
N SER A 133 -9.72 -29.21 -18.05
CA SER A 133 -10.06 -30.47 -17.37
C SER A 133 -10.97 -31.38 -18.20
N THR A 134 -11.81 -30.82 -19.07
CA THR A 134 -12.75 -31.59 -19.93
C THR A 134 -12.09 -32.23 -21.15
N PHE A 135 -10.93 -31.73 -21.59
CA PHE A 135 -10.20 -32.27 -22.74
C PHE A 135 -9.17 -33.37 -22.37
N SER A 136 -9.02 -33.69 -21.08
CA SER A 136 -8.03 -34.67 -20.59
C SER A 136 -8.61 -36.04 -20.19
N THR A 137 -9.86 -36.35 -20.56
CA THR A 137 -10.52 -37.66 -20.40
C THR A 137 -10.85 -38.28 -21.76
#